data_AF-A0ABD1THX7-F1
#
_entry.id   AF-A0ABD1THX7-F1
#
_cell.length_a   1.000
_cell.length_b   1.000
_cell.length_c   1.000
_cell.angle_alpha   90.00
_cell.angle_beta   90.00
_cell.angle_gamma   90.00
#
_symmetry.space_group_name_H-M   'P 1'
#
loop_
_entity.id
_entity.type
_entity.pdbx_description
1 polymer ?
#
loop_
_entity_poly.entity_id
_entity_poly.type
_entity_poly.pdbx_seq_one_letter_code
_entity_poly.pdbx_strand_id
1 'polypeptide(L)'
;MLLPEKYILRRWTKNAKQARVFDPTTGSYIHTDPGHSLMSRHSMLSYAASDLVDKGSLTVARSTFLLSEFQSLRIRVKDVDTDDDVGMSRNRNKSVKETQVVCDPNTVRAKGCGKLLKSGKEKALSQSNRQYRACGTSGHDRRTCPTL
;
A
#
# COMPACT_ATOMS: atom_id res chain seq x y z
N MET A 1 -8.39 36.62 -10.86
CA MET A 1 -8.50 35.97 -9.53
C MET A 1 -7.10 35.89 -8.93
N LEU A 2 -6.88 36.44 -7.74
CA LEU A 2 -5.56 36.43 -7.11
C LEU A 2 -5.42 35.16 -6.27
N LEU A 3 -4.49 34.29 -6.66
CA LEU A 3 -4.18 33.08 -5.90
C LEU A 3 -3.31 33.47 -4.69
N PRO A 4 -3.58 32.95 -3.49
CA PRO A 4 -2.88 33.47 -2.32
C PRO A 4 -1.51 32.82 -2.07
N GLU A 5 -0.54 33.68 -1.77
CA GLU A 5 0.89 33.32 -1.70
C GLU A 5 1.26 32.42 -0.50
N LYS A 6 0.49 32.45 0.60
CA LYS A 6 0.94 31.94 1.91
C LYS A 6 0.26 30.66 2.41
N TYR A 7 -0.69 30.08 1.68
CA TYR A 7 -1.49 28.96 2.22
C TYR A 7 -1.71 27.77 1.29
N ILE A 8 -0.90 27.66 0.24
CA ILE A 8 -0.80 26.38 -0.49
C ILE A 8 0.04 25.42 0.35
N LEU A 9 -0.63 24.68 1.25
CA LEU A 9 0.03 23.68 2.09
C LEU A 9 0.66 22.59 1.21
N ARG A 10 1.93 22.24 1.47
CA ARG A 10 2.70 21.24 0.71
C ARG A 10 1.99 19.90 0.51
N ARG A 11 1.05 19.55 1.41
CA ARG A 11 0.21 18.35 1.31
C ARG A 11 -0.76 18.39 0.12
N TRP A 12 -1.29 19.56 -0.22
CA TRP A 12 -2.23 19.77 -1.33
C TRP A 12 -1.52 19.83 -2.68
N THR A 13 -0.23 20.20 -2.70
CA THR A 13 0.63 20.15 -3.90
C THR A 13 1.40 18.84 -4.05
N LYS A 14 1.21 17.86 -3.16
CA LYS A 14 2.02 16.62 -3.15
C LYS A 14 1.86 15.82 -4.45
N ASN A 15 0.70 15.94 -5.11
CA ASN A 15 0.43 15.34 -6.42
C ASN A 15 0.44 16.37 -7.57
N ALA A 16 0.58 17.67 -7.28
CA ALA A 16 0.69 18.72 -8.30
C ALA A 16 2.08 18.75 -8.96
N LYS A 17 3.09 18.14 -8.33
CA LYS A 17 4.43 17.95 -8.90
C LYS A 17 4.56 16.66 -9.73
N GLN A 18 3.60 16.37 -10.60
CA GLN A 18 3.89 15.60 -11.82
C GLN A 18 4.52 16.48 -12.91
N ALA A 19 4.86 17.73 -12.58
CA ALA A 19 5.67 18.58 -13.44
C ALA A 19 7.16 18.19 -13.30
N ARG A 20 7.67 17.60 -14.38
CA ARG A 20 9.07 17.36 -14.74
C ARG A 20 10.09 17.97 -13.77
N VAL A 21 10.83 17.10 -13.07
CA VAL A 21 11.96 17.52 -12.22
C VAL A 21 13.08 18.00 -13.14
N PHE A 22 13.46 19.27 -13.01
CA PHE A 22 14.61 19.85 -13.69
C PHE A 22 15.88 19.51 -12.89
N ASP A 23 16.90 18.96 -13.56
CA ASP A 23 18.20 18.67 -12.96
C ASP A 23 19.18 19.82 -13.26
N PRO A 24 19.55 20.65 -12.26
CA PRO A 24 20.43 21.80 -12.46
C PRO A 24 21.89 21.40 -12.75
N THR A 25 22.26 20.13 -12.56
CA THR A 25 23.61 19.61 -12.87
C THR A 25 23.77 19.27 -14.34
N THR A 26 22.69 18.82 -14.98
CA THR A 26 22.68 18.36 -16.38
C THR A 26 21.99 19.36 -17.32
N GLY A 27 21.30 20.36 -16.77
CA GLY A 27 20.62 21.42 -17.52
C GLY A 27 19.38 20.96 -18.30
N SER A 28 18.84 19.78 -17.96
CA SER A 28 17.73 19.15 -18.68
C SER A 28 16.58 18.76 -17.75
N TYR A 29 15.38 18.69 -18.32
CA TYR A 29 14.23 18.09 -17.64
C TYR A 29 14.43 16.58 -17.62
N ILE A 30 14.29 15.96 -16.45
CA ILE A 30 14.24 14.50 -16.32
C ILE A 30 12.96 14.05 -17.04
N HIS A 31 13.11 13.67 -18.31
CA HIS A 31 12.13 12.84 -18.98
C HIS A 31 12.13 11.52 -18.21
N THR A 32 11.08 11.28 -17.42
CA THR A 32 10.80 9.93 -16.95
C THR A 32 10.49 9.14 -18.20
N ASP A 33 11.50 8.47 -18.75
CA ASP A 33 11.32 7.60 -19.90
C ASP A 33 10.13 6.68 -19.59
N PRO A 34 9.05 6.72 -20.40
CA PRO A 34 7.84 5.94 -20.13
C PRO A 34 8.12 4.44 -19.97
N GLY A 35 9.26 3.96 -20.48
CA GLY A 35 9.73 2.59 -20.33
C GLY A 35 10.41 2.25 -18.99
N HIS A 36 10.92 3.23 -18.23
CA HIS A 36 11.78 2.94 -17.07
C HIS A 36 11.05 2.72 -15.74
N SER A 37 9.83 3.25 -15.57
CA SER A 37 9.06 3.06 -14.33
C SER A 37 8.07 1.90 -14.46
N LEU A 38 8.10 0.96 -13.51
CA LEU A 38 7.11 -0.11 -13.38
C LEU A 38 5.68 0.43 -13.41
N MET A 39 5.44 1.54 -12.71
CA MET A 39 4.13 2.20 -12.64
C MET A 39 3.69 2.74 -14.00
N SER A 40 4.62 3.33 -14.76
CA SER A 40 4.36 3.84 -16.11
C SER A 40 3.96 2.70 -17.06
N ARG A 41 4.78 1.62 -17.10
CA ARG A 41 4.49 0.42 -17.90
C ARG A 41 3.15 -0.21 -17.54
N HIS A 42 2.89 -0.40 -16.25
CA HIS A 42 1.61 -0.93 -15.78
C HIS A 42 0.42 -0.05 -16.18
N SER A 43 0.54 1.27 -16.01
CA SER A 43 -0.54 2.21 -16.35
C SER A 43 -0.88 2.17 -17.84
N MET A 44 0.14 2.09 -18.71
CA MET A 44 -0.04 2.02 -20.16
C MET A 44 -0.72 0.72 -20.58
N LEU A 45 -0.22 -0.43 -20.09
CA LEU A 45 -0.79 -1.74 -20.40
C LEU A 45 -2.23 -1.87 -19.88
N SER A 46 -2.48 -1.38 -18.66
CA SER A 46 -3.82 -1.39 -18.07
C SER A 46 -4.80 -0.57 -18.90
N TYR A 47 -4.41 0.62 -19.34
CA TYR A 47 -5.26 1.47 -20.18
C TYR A 47 -5.61 0.79 -21.51
N ALA A 48 -4.60 0.23 -22.20
CA ALA A 48 -4.81 -0.46 -23.47
C ALA A 48 -5.70 -1.72 -23.31
N ALA A 49 -5.51 -2.49 -22.24
CA ALA A 49 -6.33 -3.64 -21.94
C ALA A 49 -7.79 -3.25 -21.66
N SER A 50 -8.02 -2.18 -20.89
CA SER A 50 -9.36 -1.67 -20.61
C SER A 50 -10.09 -1.21 -21.88
N ASP A 51 -9.44 -0.43 -22.75
CA ASP A 51 -10.03 0.01 -24.02
C ASP A 51 -10.41 -1.18 -24.92
N LEU A 52 -9.59 -2.23 -24.97
CA LEU A 52 -9.90 -3.46 -25.68
C LEU A 52 -11.10 -4.20 -25.07
N VAL A 53 -11.17 -4.28 -23.74
CA VAL A 53 -12.29 -4.91 -23.03
C VAL A 53 -13.58 -4.16 -23.33
N ASP A 54 -13.59 -2.83 -23.26
CA ASP A 54 -14.77 -2.00 -23.53
C ASP A 54 -15.30 -2.21 -24.95
N LYS A 55 -14.40 -2.26 -25.95
CA LYS A 55 -14.77 -2.52 -27.36
C LYS A 55 -15.19 -3.97 -27.60
N GLY A 56 -14.54 -4.90 -26.90
CA GLY A 56 -14.77 -6.34 -27.03
C GLY A 56 -16.05 -6.82 -26.35
N SER A 57 -16.48 -6.16 -25.28
CA SER A 57 -17.72 -6.50 -24.57
C SER A 57 -19.00 -6.17 -25.32
N LEU A 58 -18.90 -5.43 -26.43
CA LEU A 58 -20.06 -5.02 -27.22
C LEU A 58 -20.79 -6.20 -27.89
N THR A 59 -20.11 -7.31 -28.18
CA THR A 59 -20.74 -8.49 -28.78
C THR A 59 -20.17 -9.79 -28.22
N VAL A 60 -20.99 -10.84 -28.19
CA VAL A 60 -20.58 -12.17 -27.70
C VAL A 60 -19.39 -12.70 -28.51
N ALA A 61 -19.42 -12.59 -29.84
CA ALA A 61 -18.34 -13.05 -30.71
C ALA A 61 -17.00 -12.34 -30.45
N ARG A 62 -17.02 -11.03 -30.16
CA ARG A 62 -15.79 -10.28 -29.80
C ARG A 62 -15.28 -10.67 -28.42
N SER A 63 -16.19 -10.87 -27.47
CA SER A 63 -15.83 -11.26 -26.11
C SER A 63 -15.16 -12.63 -26.04
N THR A 64 -15.66 -13.62 -26.79
CA THR A 64 -15.07 -14.96 -26.84
C THR A 64 -13.72 -14.95 -27.54
N PHE A 65 -13.58 -14.19 -28.63
CA PHE A 65 -12.31 -13.97 -29.33
C PHE A 65 -11.26 -13.31 -28.42
N LEU A 66 -11.59 -12.22 -27.73
CA LEU A 66 -10.64 -11.57 -26.82
C LEU A 66 -10.26 -12.47 -25.65
N LEU A 67 -11.20 -13.28 -25.16
CA LEU A 67 -10.90 -14.21 -24.07
C LEU A 67 -9.89 -15.28 -24.51
N SER A 68 -10.01 -15.84 -25.71
CA SER A 68 -9.02 -16.78 -26.24
C SER A 68 -7.65 -16.12 -26.45
N GLU A 69 -7.62 -14.87 -26.93
CA GLU A 69 -6.37 -14.13 -27.09
C GLU A 69 -5.72 -13.77 -25.75
N PHE A 70 -6.48 -13.41 -24.72
CA PHE A 70 -5.89 -13.18 -23.40
C PHE A 70 -5.31 -14.46 -22.79
N GLN A 71 -5.91 -15.62 -23.05
CA GLN A 71 -5.33 -16.90 -22.64
C GLN A 71 -4.03 -17.22 -23.38
N SER A 72 -3.98 -16.97 -24.69
CA SER A 72 -2.77 -17.17 -25.49
C SER A 72 -1.63 -16.24 -25.06
N LEU A 73 -1.94 -14.95 -24.84
CA LEU A 73 -0.99 -13.95 -24.34
C LEU A 73 -0.46 -14.31 -22.96
N ARG A 74 -1.28 -14.85 -22.07
CA ARG A 74 -0.86 -15.26 -20.71
C ARG A 74 0.21 -16.36 -20.75
N ILE A 75 0.18 -17.25 -21.74
CA ILE A 75 1.21 -18.29 -21.92
C ILE A 75 2.47 -17.63 -22.45
N ARG A 76 2.36 -16.88 -23.55
CA ARG A 76 3.49 -16.25 -24.23
C ARG A 76 4.28 -15.28 -23.35
N VAL A 77 3.60 -14.51 -22.48
CA VAL A 77 4.28 -13.57 -21.57
C VAL A 77 5.20 -14.30 -20.59
N LYS A 78 4.88 -15.54 -20.19
CA LYS A 78 5.76 -16.34 -19.33
C LYS A 78 7.01 -16.84 -20.06
N ASP A 79 6.88 -17.12 -21.36
CA ASP A 79 7.97 -17.62 -22.18
C ASP A 79 9.00 -16.52 -22.48
N VAL A 80 8.55 -15.25 -22.57
CA VAL A 80 9.44 -14.09 -22.74
C VAL A 80 10.48 -13.96 -21.62
N ASP A 81 10.14 -14.31 -20.38
CA ASP A 81 11.09 -14.27 -19.25
C ASP A 81 12.17 -15.38 -19.32
N THR A 82 12.02 -16.38 -20.20
CA THR A 82 12.91 -17.56 -20.25
C THR A 82 14.05 -17.46 -21.25
N ASP A 83 14.00 -16.55 -22.22
CA ASP A 83 15.03 -16.39 -23.25
C ASP A 83 16.20 -15.47 -22.81
N ASP A 84 16.02 -14.65 -21.76
CA ASP A 84 17.06 -13.75 -21.24
C ASP A 84 18.01 -14.39 -20.21
N ASP A 85 17.79 -15.65 -19.80
CA ASP A 85 18.67 -16.39 -18.88
C ASP A 85 19.74 -17.22 -19.61
N VAL A 86 20.41 -16.62 -20.61
CA VAL A 86 21.70 -17.16 -21.08
C VAL A 86 22.79 -16.62 -20.16
N GLY A 87 22.85 -17.21 -18.96
CA GLY A 87 24.04 -17.16 -18.13
C GLY A 87 23.78 -16.80 -16.68
N MET A 88 23.25 -17.72 -15.89
CA MET A 88 23.88 -18.09 -14.62
C MET A 88 23.39 -19.46 -14.13
N SER A 89 24.25 -20.44 -14.36
CA SER A 89 24.40 -21.71 -13.62
C SER A 89 23.24 -22.14 -12.71
N ARG A 90 22.46 -23.12 -13.22
CA ARG A 90 21.65 -24.05 -12.44
C ARG A 90 22.36 -24.46 -11.16
N ASN A 91 21.82 -24.06 -10.01
CA ASN A 91 21.90 -24.89 -8.82
C ASN A 91 20.49 -25.27 -8.38
N ARG A 92 20.15 -26.54 -8.61
CA ARG A 92 18.95 -27.17 -8.08
C ARG A 92 19.06 -27.17 -6.55
N ASN A 93 17.91 -27.03 -5.89
CA ASN A 93 17.65 -27.30 -4.47
C ASN A 93 17.55 -26.05 -3.55
N LYS A 94 16.43 -25.32 -3.63
CA LYS A 94 15.66 -24.98 -2.42
C LYS A 94 14.22 -24.65 -2.79
N SER A 95 13.31 -25.56 -2.48
CA SER A 95 11.89 -25.25 -2.40
C SER A 95 11.69 -24.29 -1.22
N VAL A 96 11.61 -23.00 -1.52
CA VAL A 96 11.01 -22.01 -0.63
C VAL A 96 10.00 -21.29 -1.50
N LYS A 97 8.71 -21.55 -1.24
CA LYS A 97 7.64 -20.69 -1.73
C LYS A 97 7.81 -19.35 -1.02
N GLU A 98 8.63 -18.47 -1.58
CA GLU A 98 8.68 -17.08 -1.15
C GLU A 98 7.47 -16.38 -1.78
N THR A 99 6.30 -16.61 -1.17
CA THR A 99 5.18 -15.70 -1.34
C THR A 99 5.66 -14.36 -0.81
N GLN A 100 5.91 -13.40 -1.69
CA GLN A 100 6.01 -12.00 -1.31
C GLN A 100 4.68 -11.60 -0.69
N VAL A 101 4.57 -11.74 0.63
CA VAL A 101 3.48 -11.16 1.39
C VAL A 101 3.76 -9.68 1.40
N VAL A 102 3.06 -8.94 0.55
CA VAL A 102 2.97 -7.49 0.65
C VAL A 102 2.23 -7.22 1.97
N CYS A 103 2.99 -7.06 3.04
CA CYS A 103 2.45 -6.64 4.32
C CYS A 103 2.05 -5.17 4.18
N ASP A 104 0.82 -4.84 4.57
CA ASP A 104 0.42 -3.45 4.73
C ASP A 104 1.41 -2.74 5.66
N PRO A 105 1.79 -1.49 5.35
CA PRO A 105 2.68 -0.73 6.22
C PRO A 105 2.06 -0.65 7.61
N ASN A 106 2.86 -0.95 8.63
CA ASN A 106 2.45 -0.86 10.03
C ASN A 106 1.68 0.44 10.25
N THR A 107 0.45 0.33 10.76
CA THR A 107 -0.38 1.49 11.03
C THR A 107 0.30 2.34 12.11
N VAL A 108 1.04 3.36 11.66
CA VAL A 108 1.63 4.35 12.57
C VAL A 108 0.45 5.06 13.22
N ARG A 109 0.32 4.91 14.55
CA ARG A 109 -0.66 5.68 15.32
C ARG A 109 -0.48 7.16 14.96
N ALA A 110 -1.51 7.76 14.38
CA ALA A 110 -1.54 9.20 14.19
C ALA A 110 -1.28 9.86 15.55
N LYS A 111 -0.27 10.73 15.60
CA LYS A 111 0.02 11.56 16.77
C LYS A 111 -1.27 12.32 17.12
N GLY A 112 -1.87 11.99 18.26
CA GLY A 112 -3.16 12.55 18.67
C GLY A 112 -4.39 11.65 18.44
N CYS A 113 -4.24 10.36 18.14
CA CYS A 113 -5.36 9.42 18.28
C CYS A 113 -5.76 9.38 19.77
N GLY A 114 -6.80 10.14 20.11
CA GLY A 114 -7.32 10.25 21.47
C GLY A 114 -7.59 8.86 22.04
N LYS A 115 -7.35 8.69 23.34
CA LYS A 115 -7.74 7.45 24.04
C LYS A 115 -9.22 7.22 23.75
N LEU A 116 -9.55 6.08 23.14
CA LEU A 116 -10.94 5.69 22.91
C LEU A 116 -11.70 5.76 24.24
N LEU A 117 -12.89 6.37 24.22
CA LEU A 117 -13.78 6.37 25.38
C LEU A 117 -14.16 4.92 25.67
N LYS A 118 -13.58 4.36 26.74
CA LYS A 118 -13.89 3.00 27.19
C LYS A 118 -15.35 2.91 27.60
N SER A 119 -15.99 1.80 27.24
CA SER A 119 -17.34 1.46 27.67
C SER A 119 -17.41 1.30 29.20
N GLY A 120 -18.59 1.46 29.79
CA GLY A 120 -18.81 1.28 31.23
C GLY A 120 -18.35 -0.09 31.73
N LYS A 121 -18.58 -1.14 30.93
CA LYS A 121 -18.11 -2.51 31.20
C LYS A 121 -16.58 -2.59 31.31
N GLU A 122 -15.86 -1.93 30.40
CA GLU A 122 -14.39 -1.93 30.36
C GLU A 122 -13.79 -1.11 31.51
N LYS A 123 -14.46 -0.02 31.92
CA LYS A 123 -14.09 0.77 33.09
C LYS A 123 -14.25 -0.03 34.39
N ALA A 124 -15.37 -0.74 34.53
CA ALA A 124 -15.64 -1.58 35.71
C ALA A 124 -14.58 -2.69 35.89
N LEU A 125 -14.21 -3.39 34.80
CA LEU A 125 -13.17 -4.42 34.82
C LEU A 125 -11.77 -3.87 35.16
N SER A 126 -11.48 -2.62 34.77
CA SER A 126 -10.22 -1.95 35.12
C SER A 126 -10.20 -1.50 36.59
N GLN A 127 -11.36 -1.18 37.16
CA GLN A 127 -11.49 -0.73 38.54
C GLN A 127 -11.48 -1.89 39.54
N SER A 128 -12.10 -3.04 39.21
CA SER A 128 -12.12 -4.22 40.08
C SER A 128 -10.74 -4.83 40.32
N ASN A 129 -9.83 -4.72 39.33
CA ASN A 129 -8.45 -5.20 39.43
C ASN A 129 -7.46 -4.14 39.92
N ARG A 130 -7.94 -2.96 40.33
CA ARG A 130 -7.07 -1.89 40.81
C ARG A 130 -6.58 -2.23 42.21
N GLN A 131 -5.31 -2.57 42.32
CA GLN A 131 -4.61 -2.73 43.60
C GLN A 131 -4.36 -1.36 44.23
N TYR A 132 -4.52 -1.25 45.54
CA TYR A 132 -4.09 -0.07 46.27
C TYR A 132 -2.56 -0.07 46.36
N ARG A 133 -1.93 1.04 45.95
CA ARG A 133 -0.47 1.08 45.72
C ARG A 133 0.38 0.77 46.96
N ALA A 134 -0.15 1.02 48.16
CA ALA A 134 0.61 0.84 49.39
C ALA A 134 0.64 -0.62 49.88
N CYS A 135 -0.45 -1.37 49.72
CA CYS A 135 -0.58 -2.74 50.23
C CYS A 135 -0.62 -3.81 49.11
N GLY A 136 -0.78 -3.40 47.85
CA GLY A 136 -0.80 -4.31 46.71
C GLY A 136 -2.06 -5.18 46.58
N THR A 137 -3.01 -5.08 47.52
CA THR A 137 -4.28 -5.84 47.47
C THR A 137 -5.39 -5.00 46.82
N SER A 138 -6.35 -5.68 46.18
CA SER A 138 -7.48 -5.05 45.48
C SER A 138 -8.72 -4.99 46.38
N GLY A 139 -9.76 -4.27 45.93
CA GLY A 139 -11.07 -4.26 46.58
C GLY A 139 -11.29 -3.19 47.66
N HIS A 140 -10.34 -2.28 47.87
CA HIS A 140 -10.44 -1.23 48.88
C HIS A 140 -9.63 0.02 48.46
N ASP A 141 -9.84 1.16 49.13
CA ASP A 141 -9.10 2.39 48.90
C ASP A 141 -8.22 2.77 50.11
N ARG A 142 -7.59 3.96 50.07
CA ARG A 142 -6.76 4.45 51.18
C ARG A 142 -7.50 4.47 52.53
N ARG A 143 -8.80 4.68 52.58
CA ARG A 143 -9.55 4.81 53.84
C ARG A 143 -9.98 3.48 54.42
N THR A 144 -10.13 2.47 53.57
CA THR A 144 -10.56 1.12 53.96
C THR A 144 -9.43 0.10 53.82
N CYS A 145 -8.18 0.54 53.86
CA CYS A 145 -7.01 -0.33 53.76
C CYS A 145 -6.86 -1.15 55.04
N PRO A 146 -6.86 -2.49 54.96
CA PRO A 146 -6.78 -3.34 56.15
C PRO A 146 -5.40 -3.32 56.81
N THR A 147 -4.38 -2.80 56.13
CA THR A 147 -3.02 -2.66 56.63
C THR A 147 -2.68 -1.22 57.05
N LEU A 148 -3.67 -0.36 57.23
CA LEU A 148 -3.51 0.93 57.91
C LEU A 148 -3.73 0.78 59.42
#